data_AF-X1Q640-F1
#
_entry.id   AF-X1Q640-F1
#
_cell.length_a   1.000
_cell.length_b   1.000
_cell.length_c   1.000
_cell.angle_alpha   90.00
_cell.angle_beta   90.00
_cell.angle_gamma   90.00
#
_symmetry.space_group_name_H-M   'P 1'
#
loop_
_entity.id
_entity.type
_entity.pdbx_description
1 polymer ?
#
loop_
_entity_poly.entity_id
_entity_poly.type
_entity_poly.pdbx_seq_one_letter_code
_entity_poly.pdbx_strand_id
1 'polypeptide(L)' 'MPKITVLSKTIETDKVPDVHGFIQDMKDMGAKVTTKEGKIIIDLRHLGSKDHD' A
#
# COMPACT_ATOMS: atom_id res chain seq x y z
N MET A 1 13.79 5.76 9.56
CA MET A 1 12.64 5.46 8.69
C MET A 1 12.46 3.94 8.68
N PRO A 2 11.32 3.40 9.14
CA PRO A 2 11.10 1.96 9.07
C PRO A 2 11.04 1.53 7.60
N LYS A 3 11.86 0.54 7.24
CA LYS A 3 11.99 0.03 5.87
C LYS A 3 11.05 -1.16 5.71
N ILE A 4 9.91 -0.93 5.06
CA ILE A 4 9.00 -2.00 4.68
C ILE A 4 9.65 -2.76 3.52
N THR A 5 9.96 -4.04 3.73
CA THR A 5 10.58 -4.88 2.70
C THR A 5 9.46 -5.61 1.96
N VAL A 6 9.31 -5.34 0.67
CA VAL A 6 8.25 -5.94 -0.16
C VAL A 6 8.78 -7.24 -0.78
N LEU A 7 8.30 -8.38 -0.31
CA LEU A 7 8.62 -9.70 -0.87
C LEU A 7 7.43 -10.17 -1.71
N SER A 8 7.54 -9.92 -3.02
CA SER A 8 6.72 -10.36 -4.18
C SER A 8 5.18 -10.38 -4.10
N LYS A 9 4.52 -10.64 -2.98
CA LYS A 9 3.05 -10.51 -2.75
C LYS A 9 2.68 -10.25 -1.28
N THR A 10 3.65 -10.12 -0.38
CA THR A 10 3.42 -10.06 1.07
C THR A 10 4.15 -8.86 1.68
N ILE A 11 3.42 -8.12 2.52
CA ILE A 11 3.95 -7.03 3.34
C ILE A 11 4.04 -7.57 4.76
N GLU A 12 5.27 -7.76 5.24
CA GLU A 12 5.54 -8.17 6.62
C GLU A 12 5.97 -6.93 7.42
N THR A 13 5.33 -6.71 8.57
CA THR A 13 5.69 -5.66 9.51
C THR A 13 5.55 -6.16 10.94
N ASP A 14 6.52 -5.81 11.78
CA ASP A 14 6.60 -6.09 13.21
C ASP A 14 5.77 -5.12 14.06
N LYS A 15 5.09 -4.16 13.42
CA LYS A 15 4.33 -3.08 14.07
C LYS A 15 2.89 -3.10 13.57
N VAL A 16 1.96 -2.76 14.46
CA VAL A 16 0.60 -2.43 14.03
C VAL A 16 0.72 -1.16 13.19
N PRO A 17 0.44 -1.21 11.87
CA PRO A 17 0.62 -0.04 11.03
C PRO A 17 -0.40 1.02 11.45
N ASP A 18 0.07 2.26 11.59
CA ASP A 18 -0.85 3.38 11.56
C ASP A 18 -1.62 3.31 10.25
N VAL A 19 -2.94 3.19 10.36
CA VAL A 19 -3.83 3.00 9.21
C VAL A 19 -3.69 4.16 8.22
N HIS A 20 -3.45 5.38 8.73
CA HIS A 20 -3.23 6.55 7.88
C HIS A 20 -1.90 6.47 7.12
N GLY A 21 -0.79 6.19 7.81
CA GLY A 21 0.51 5.98 7.18
C GLY A 21 0.49 4.85 6.14
N PHE A 22 -0.13 3.72 6.47
CA PHE A 22 -0.25 2.58 5.54
C PHE A 22 -1.05 2.92 4.29
N ILE A 23 -2.17 3.65 4.41
CA ILE A 23 -2.94 4.13 3.24
C ILE A 23 -2.09 5.05 2.36
N GLN A 24 -1.30 5.93 2.97
CA GLN A 24 -0.48 6.88 2.25
C GLN A 24 0.64 6.17 1.50
N ASP A 25 1.35 5.25 2.16
CA ASP A 25 2.38 4.43 1.52
C ASP A 25 1.82 3.64 0.32
N MET A 26 0.62 3.06 0.47
CA MET A 26 -0.05 2.35 -0.64
C MET A 26 -0.38 3.26 -1.82
N LYS A 27 -0.86 4.48 -1.57
CA LYS A 27 -1.12 5.46 -2.64
C LYS A 27 0.18 5.88 -3.32
N ASP A 28 1.25 6.10 -2.57
CA ASP A 28 2.55 6.51 -3.10
C ASP A 28 3.19 5.42 -3.97
N MET A 29 2.89 4.14 -3.66
CA MET A 29 3.24 2.99 -4.49
C MET A 29 2.38 2.85 -5.76
N GLY A 30 1.36 3.69 -5.94
CA GLY A 30 0.44 3.64 -7.08
C GLY A 30 -0.73 2.68 -6.89
N ALA A 31 -0.97 2.18 -5.67
CA ALA A 31 -2.16 1.39 -5.39
C ALA A 31 -3.41 2.28 -5.41
N LYS A 32 -4.51 1.73 -5.92
CA LYS A 32 -5.81 2.39 -5.81
C LYS A 32 -6.42 2.07 -4.45
N VAL A 33 -6.55 3.08 -3.60
CA VAL A 33 -7.14 2.93 -2.26
C VAL A 33 -8.54 3.50 -2.24
N THR A 34 -9.50 2.70 -1.75
CA THR A 34 -10.91 3.10 -1.60
C THR A 34 -11.39 2.78 -0.20
N THR A 35 -12.17 3.66 0.40
CA THR A 35 -12.78 3.42 1.72
C THR A 35 -14.29 3.24 1.54
N LYS A 36 -14.83 2.12 2.00
CA LYS A 36 -16.27 1.81 1.90
C LYS A 36 -16.72 1.08 3.15
N GLU A 37 -17.79 1.57 3.79
CA GLU A 37 -18.43 0.90 4.95
C GLU A 37 -17.43 0.57 6.08
N GLY A 38 -16.51 1.48 6.38
CA GLY A 38 -15.47 1.28 7.40
C GLY A 38 -14.35 0.30 7.01
N LYS A 39 -14.35 -0.21 5.76
CA LYS A 39 -13.30 -1.05 5.20
C LYS A 39 -12.40 -0.23 4.29
N ILE A 40 -11.12 -0.56 4.33
CA ILE A 40 -10.11 -0.04 3.41
C ILE A 40 -9.85 -1.13 2.38
N ILE A 41 -10.08 -0.79 1.11
CA ILE A 41 -9.87 -1.68 -0.03
C ILE A 41 -8.67 -1.14 -0.80
N ILE A 42 -7.63 -1.96 -0.91
CA ILE A 42 -6.40 -1.61 -1.62
C ILE A 42 -6.32 -2.52 -2.85
N ASP A 43 -6.39 -1.90 -4.02
CA ASP A 43 -6.25 -2.56 -5.30
C ASP A 43 -4.82 -2.40 -5.82
N LEU A 44 -4.11 -3.53 -5.82
CA LEU A 44 -2.70 -3.61 -6.18
C LEU A 44 -2.48 -3.84 -7.68
N ARG A 45 -3.54 -3.97 -8.50
CA ARG A 45 -3.40 -4.26 -9.95
C ARG A 45 -2.66 -3.18 -10.73
N HIS A 46 -2.56 -1.98 -10.15
CA HIS A 46 -1.90 -0.82 -10.72
C HIS A 46 -0.51 -0.56 -10.09
N LEU A 47 -0.05 -1.40 -9.14
CA LEU A 47 1.30 -1.25 -8.60
C LEU A 47 2.34 -1.50 -9.69
N GLY A 48 3.25 -0.55 -9.84
CA GLY A 48 4.35 -0.64 -10.81
C GLY A 48 4.00 -0.16 -12.22
N SER A 49 2.76 0.28 -12.49
CA SER A 49 2.39 0.97 -13.74
C SER A 49 2.79 2.45 -13.73
N LYS A 50 3.84 2.83 -13.00
CA LYS A 50 4.47 4.13 -13.20
C LYS A 50 5.12 4.06 -14.57
N ASP A 51 4.41 4.59 -15.55
CA ASP A 51 4.76 4.58 -16.97
C ASP A 51 6.25 4.87 -17.13
N HIS A 52 6.92 3.92 -17.77
CA HIS A 52 8.27 4.07 -18.27
C HIS A 52 8.13 4.91 -19.55
N ASP A 53 8.07 6.23 -19.40
CA ASP A 53 8.28 7.20 -20.49
C ASP A 53 9.78 7.52 -20.60
#